data_AF-X1LM55-F1
#
_entry.id   AF-X1LM55-F1
#
_cell.length_a   1.000
_cell.length_b   1.000
_cell.length_c   1.000
_cell.angle_alpha   90.00
_cell.angle_beta   90.00
_cell.angle_gamma   90.00
#
_symmetry.space_group_name_H-M   'P 1'
#
loop_
_entity.id
_entity.type
_entity.pdbx_description
1 polymer ?
#
loop_
_entity_poly.entity_id
_entity_poly.type
_entity_poly.pdbx_seq_one_letter_code
_entity_poly.pdbx_strand_id
1 'polypeptide(L)'
;MEDLIAEGLEVDFRQGLDIRLVNEDVAGYLKRVKASQFSFGKKKRRILRFAFDDIAYERAVRRGIELLLDNGIPSRRLSFYVLHGFGDDDTTLKRMKILWSYNVDVYPMVYKAADGKEPARRIMEVDDIFWHGTRRNINKFLRLVGRLPE
;
A
#
# COMPACT_ATOMS: atom_id res chain seq x y z
N MET A 1 -13.00 14.99 8.88
CA MET A 1 -13.52 13.62 8.62
C MET A 1 -14.99 13.49 9.02
N GLU A 2 -15.43 14.23 10.04
CA GLU A 2 -16.83 14.27 10.47
C GLU A 2 -17.78 14.71 9.35
N ASP A 3 -17.49 15.81 8.65
CA ASP A 3 -18.33 16.28 7.53
C ASP A 3 -18.50 15.22 6.45
N LEU A 4 -17.44 14.49 6.09
CA LEU A 4 -17.50 13.40 5.10
C LEU A 4 -18.45 12.28 5.55
N ILE A 5 -18.51 12.02 6.85
CA ILE A 5 -19.37 10.98 7.43
C ILE A 5 -20.81 11.50 7.52
N ALA A 6 -21.00 12.73 8.00
CA ALA A 6 -22.31 13.38 8.14
C ALA A 6 -23.02 13.51 6.79
N GLU A 7 -22.31 13.98 5.77
CA GLU A 7 -22.81 14.12 4.40
C GLU A 7 -22.82 12.79 3.62
N GLY A 8 -22.33 11.70 4.23
CA GLY A 8 -22.31 10.36 3.63
C GLY A 8 -21.50 10.27 2.35
N LEU A 9 -20.49 11.14 2.18
CA LEU A 9 -19.68 11.27 0.97
C LEU A 9 -18.76 10.08 0.79
N GLU A 10 -18.66 9.62 -0.46
CA GLU A 10 -17.66 8.64 -0.87
C GLU A 10 -16.36 9.35 -1.23
N VAL A 11 -15.23 8.85 -0.72
CA VAL A 11 -13.92 9.49 -0.88
C VAL A 11 -12.88 8.47 -1.32
N ASP A 12 -11.97 8.88 -2.20
CA ASP A 12 -10.79 8.09 -2.58
C ASP A 12 -9.52 8.82 -2.11
N PHE A 13 -8.84 8.25 -1.12
CA PHE A 13 -7.55 8.74 -0.63
C PHE A 13 -6.41 8.35 -1.58
N ARG A 14 -6.44 8.92 -2.79
CA ARG A 14 -5.59 8.44 -3.90
C ARG A 14 -4.10 8.64 -3.70
N GLN A 15 -3.71 9.65 -2.93
CA GLN A 15 -2.31 9.92 -2.59
C GLN A 15 -1.78 9.04 -1.44
N GLY A 16 -2.67 8.24 -0.81
CA GLY A 16 -2.33 7.51 0.39
C GLY A 16 -2.43 8.35 1.65
N LEU A 17 -2.74 7.68 2.76
CA LEU A 17 -2.73 8.21 4.11
C LEU A 17 -1.37 7.89 4.75
N ASP A 18 -0.95 8.73 5.70
CA ASP A 18 0.23 8.43 6.51
C ASP A 18 -0.16 7.51 7.67
N ILE A 19 0.30 6.25 7.59
CA ILE A 19 0.01 5.23 8.62
C ILE A 19 0.58 5.62 10.00
N ARG A 20 1.62 6.46 10.04
CA ARG A 20 2.27 6.90 11.28
C ARG A 20 1.38 7.84 12.10
N LEU A 21 0.38 8.45 11.45
CA LEU A 21 -0.58 9.36 12.09
C LEU A 21 -1.86 8.64 12.53
N VAL A 22 -1.95 7.32 12.35
CA VAL A 22 -3.11 6.55 12.80
C VAL A 22 -3.03 6.34 14.31
N ASN A 23 -4.03 6.87 15.01
CA ASN A 23 -4.35 6.60 16.41
C ASN A 23 -5.79 6.06 16.51
N GLU A 24 -6.30 5.82 17.72
CA GLU A 24 -7.65 5.28 17.94
C GLU A 24 -8.74 6.16 17.30
N ASP A 25 -8.66 7.47 17.45
CA ASP A 25 -9.62 8.41 16.87
C ASP A 25 -9.64 8.31 15.34
N VAL A 26 -8.45 8.33 14.73
CA VAL A 26 -8.29 8.18 13.27
C VAL A 26 -8.81 6.82 12.82
N ALA A 27 -8.50 5.73 13.52
CA ALA A 27 -9.03 4.41 13.20
C ALA A 27 -10.57 4.38 13.27
N GLY A 28 -11.17 5.01 14.28
CA GLY A 28 -12.61 5.19 14.41
C GLY A 28 -13.24 5.98 13.25
N TYR A 29 -12.57 7.02 12.75
CA TYR A 29 -13.02 7.72 11.53
C TYR A 29 -12.87 6.86 10.28
N LEU A 30 -11.72 6.21 10.09
CA LEU A 30 -11.42 5.39 8.91
C LEU A 30 -12.31 4.15 8.79
N LYS A 31 -12.81 3.63 9.93
CA LYS A 31 -13.81 2.57 9.96
C LYS A 31 -15.14 3.01 9.35
N ARG A 32 -15.57 4.24 9.64
CA ARG A 32 -16.89 4.81 9.29
C ARG A 32 -16.92 5.48 7.91
N VAL A 33 -15.84 6.15 7.53
CA VAL A 33 -15.77 6.89 6.26
C VAL A 33 -16.00 5.95 5.07
N LYS A 34 -16.70 6.44 4.05
CA LYS A 34 -16.94 5.69 2.82
C LYS A 34 -15.72 5.75 1.89
N ALA A 35 -14.59 5.20 2.34
CA ALA A 35 -13.36 5.16 1.55
C ALA A 35 -13.44 4.06 0.47
N SER A 36 -13.46 4.46 -0.80
CA SER A 36 -13.56 3.56 -1.93
C SER A 36 -12.62 3.96 -3.06
N GLN A 37 -12.11 2.98 -3.77
CA GLN A 37 -11.42 3.22 -5.02
C GLN A 37 -12.40 3.65 -6.10
N PHE A 38 -12.17 4.83 -6.70
CA PHE A 38 -12.87 5.23 -7.91
C PHE A 38 -12.23 4.56 -9.12
N SER A 39 -13.04 3.86 -9.89
CA SER A 39 -12.64 3.31 -11.18
C SER A 39 -13.85 3.29 -12.10
N PHE A 40 -13.72 3.95 -13.25
CA PHE A 40 -14.78 3.99 -14.26
C PHE A 40 -15.06 2.57 -14.79
N GLY A 41 -16.34 2.20 -14.90
CA GLY A 41 -16.77 0.90 -15.42
C GLY A 41 -16.38 -0.33 -14.58
N LYS A 42 -15.92 -0.16 -13.33
CA LYS A 42 -15.55 -1.28 -12.44
C LYS A 42 -16.29 -1.21 -11.11
N LYS A 43 -16.50 -2.38 -10.50
CA LYS A 43 -17.05 -2.50 -9.15
C LYS A 43 -16.15 -1.74 -8.17
N LYS A 44 -16.74 -0.78 -7.44
CA LYS A 44 -16.05 -0.01 -6.40
C LYS A 44 -15.58 -0.95 -5.29
N ARG A 45 -14.33 -0.78 -4.85
CA ARG A 45 -13.74 -1.53 -3.72
C ARG A 45 -13.54 -0.58 -2.55
N ARG A 46 -14.06 -0.97 -1.37
CA ARG A 46 -13.72 -0.31 -0.10
C ARG A 46 -12.24 -0.46 0.17
N ILE A 47 -11.51 0.63 0.21
CA ILE A 47 -10.05 0.60 0.37
C ILE A 47 -9.54 1.85 1.09
N LEU A 48 -8.55 1.65 1.94
CA LEU A 48 -7.70 2.67 2.51
C LEU A 48 -6.32 2.46 1.93
N ARG A 49 -5.75 3.53 1.36
CA ARG A 49 -4.41 3.48 0.79
C ARG A 49 -3.45 4.16 1.74
N PHE A 50 -2.28 3.58 1.92
CA PHE A 50 -1.20 4.10 2.76
C PHE A 50 0.11 4.04 1.98
N ALA A 51 1.15 4.72 2.47
CA ALA A 51 2.50 4.61 1.93
C ALA A 51 3.44 3.91 2.92
N PHE A 52 4.38 3.12 2.39
CA PHE A 52 5.51 2.57 3.15
C PHE A 52 6.80 2.82 2.37
N ASP A 53 7.26 4.07 2.42
CA ASP A 53 8.33 4.56 1.55
C ASP A 53 9.75 4.29 2.08
N ASP A 54 9.91 4.14 3.40
CA ASP A 54 11.21 3.93 4.05
C ASP A 54 11.12 2.84 5.12
N ILE A 55 12.10 1.93 5.17
CA ILE A 55 12.16 0.84 6.14
C ILE A 55 12.26 1.34 7.58
N ALA A 56 12.80 2.54 7.81
CA ALA A 56 12.83 3.18 9.13
C ALA A 56 11.43 3.32 9.76
N TYR A 57 10.37 3.31 8.94
CA TYR A 57 8.99 3.38 9.41
C TYR A 57 8.38 2.03 9.80
N GLU A 58 9.11 0.91 9.68
CA GLU A 58 8.58 -0.44 9.93
C GLU A 58 7.79 -0.53 11.25
N ARG A 59 8.37 -0.04 12.35
CA ARG A 59 7.73 -0.11 13.67
C ARG A 59 6.39 0.63 13.69
N ALA A 60 6.32 1.80 13.03
CA ALA A 60 5.09 2.57 12.95
C ALA A 60 4.07 1.92 12.01
N VAL A 61 4.52 1.36 10.89
CA VAL A 61 3.66 0.65 9.91
C VAL A 61 3.00 -0.56 10.56
N ARG A 62 3.78 -1.42 11.24
CA ARG A 62 3.27 -2.61 11.94
C ARG A 62 2.19 -2.25 12.95
N ARG A 63 2.50 -1.31 13.86
CA ARG A 63 1.56 -0.83 14.87
C ARG A 63 0.30 -0.22 14.25
N GLY A 64 0.44 0.56 13.19
CA GLY A 64 -0.71 1.17 12.52
C GLY A 64 -1.60 0.13 11.83
N ILE A 65 -1.02 -0.90 11.21
CA ILE A 65 -1.79 -2.01 10.65
C ILE A 65 -2.53 -2.75 11.76
N GLU A 66 -1.82 -3.14 12.83
CA GLU A 66 -2.39 -3.84 13.99
C GLU A 66 -3.55 -3.04 14.59
N LEU A 67 -3.35 -1.75 14.85
CA LEU A 67 -4.39 -0.86 15.36
C LEU A 67 -5.65 -0.79 14.46
N LEU A 68 -5.47 -0.75 13.14
CA LEU A 68 -6.59 -0.77 12.20
C LEU A 68 -7.33 -2.12 12.22
N LEU A 69 -6.58 -3.24 12.29
CA LEU A 69 -7.15 -4.59 12.38
C LEU A 69 -7.95 -4.77 13.67
N ASP A 70 -7.38 -4.36 14.81
CA ASP A 70 -8.01 -4.43 16.12
C ASP A 70 -9.30 -3.58 16.19
N ASN A 71 -9.32 -2.46 15.46
CA ASN A 71 -10.52 -1.64 15.27
C ASN A 71 -11.56 -2.24 14.29
N GLY A 72 -11.31 -3.44 13.75
CA GLY A 72 -12.22 -4.15 12.86
C GLY A 72 -12.17 -3.69 11.40
N ILE A 73 -11.10 -3.04 10.97
CA ILE A 73 -10.85 -2.75 9.56
C ILE A 73 -10.06 -3.91 8.96
N PRO A 74 -10.67 -4.79 8.14
CA PRO A 74 -10.00 -6.00 7.66
C PRO A 74 -8.83 -5.69 6.72
N SER A 75 -7.77 -6.51 6.76
CA SER A 75 -6.55 -6.37 5.94
C SER A 75 -6.82 -6.18 4.44
N ARG A 76 -7.86 -6.84 3.89
CA ARG A 76 -8.29 -6.71 2.49
C ARG A 76 -8.75 -5.30 2.08
N ARG A 77 -9.07 -4.44 3.05
CA ARG A 77 -9.36 -3.01 2.85
C ARG A 77 -8.09 -2.16 2.90
N LEU A 78 -6.96 -2.70 3.34
CA LEU A 78 -5.71 -1.96 3.43
C LEU A 78 -4.91 -2.20 2.15
N SER A 79 -4.37 -1.12 1.59
CA SER A 79 -3.44 -1.19 0.48
C SER A 79 -2.27 -0.24 0.69
N PHE A 80 -1.07 -0.72 0.41
CA PHE A 80 0.14 0.04 0.61
C PHE A 80 0.84 0.30 -0.71
N TYR A 81 1.16 1.56 -0.93
CA TYR A 81 2.11 2.00 -1.93
C TYR A 81 3.53 1.70 -1.45
N VAL A 82 4.30 1.02 -2.28
CA VAL A 82 5.72 0.74 -2.01
C VAL A 82 6.53 1.24 -3.20
N LEU A 83 7.34 2.27 -2.97
CA LEU A 83 8.24 2.83 -3.98
C LEU A 83 9.51 1.97 -4.11
N HIS A 84 9.86 1.64 -5.33
CA HIS A 84 11.08 0.95 -5.75
C HIS A 84 11.87 1.87 -6.69
N GLY A 85 13.19 1.81 -6.62
CA GLY A 85 14.09 2.60 -7.45
C GLY A 85 14.41 3.99 -6.88
N PHE A 86 14.17 4.20 -5.59
CA PHE A 86 14.49 5.43 -4.87
C PHE A 86 15.17 5.10 -3.55
N GLY A 87 16.46 5.43 -3.43
CA GLY A 87 17.27 5.08 -2.27
C GLY A 87 17.77 3.64 -2.30
N ASP A 88 17.72 2.94 -1.16
CA ASP A 88 18.18 1.56 -1.03
C ASP A 88 17.09 0.57 -1.47
N ASP A 89 17.25 0.03 -2.68
CA ASP A 89 16.32 -0.92 -3.27
C ASP A 89 16.25 -2.25 -2.53
N ASP A 90 17.29 -2.64 -1.81
CA ASP A 90 17.31 -3.89 -1.04
C ASP A 90 16.29 -3.84 0.13
N THR A 91 15.90 -2.64 0.55
CA THR A 91 14.82 -2.44 1.52
C THR A 91 13.43 -2.67 0.93
N THR A 92 13.24 -2.54 -0.38
CA THR A 92 11.94 -2.71 -1.04
C THR A 92 11.38 -4.08 -0.73
N LEU A 93 12.19 -5.13 -0.92
CA LEU A 93 11.74 -6.49 -0.66
C LEU A 93 11.39 -6.69 0.82
N LYS A 94 12.19 -6.14 1.74
CA LYS A 94 11.88 -6.18 3.19
C LYS A 94 10.51 -5.56 3.49
N ARG A 95 10.25 -4.36 2.94
CA ARG A 95 8.96 -3.67 3.07
C ARG A 95 7.80 -4.50 2.53
N MET A 96 7.96 -5.11 1.36
CA MET A 96 6.95 -5.99 0.76
C MET A 96 6.66 -7.21 1.66
N LYS A 97 7.70 -7.89 2.18
CA LYS A 97 7.58 -9.04 3.09
C LYS A 97 6.78 -8.70 4.35
N ILE A 98 7.08 -7.55 4.96
CA ILE A 98 6.35 -7.05 6.13
C ILE A 98 4.86 -6.93 5.80
N LEU A 99 4.52 -6.29 4.69
CA LEU A 99 3.12 -6.08 4.29
C LEU A 99 2.41 -7.40 3.98
N TRP A 100 3.05 -8.31 3.25
CA TRP A 100 2.47 -9.62 2.98
C TRP A 100 2.20 -10.44 4.24
N SER A 101 3.01 -10.31 5.30
CA SER A 101 2.74 -11.00 6.56
C SER A 101 1.42 -10.58 7.23
N TYR A 102 0.89 -9.39 6.90
CA TYR A 102 -0.44 -8.93 7.37
C TYR A 102 -1.55 -9.19 6.34
N ASN A 103 -1.26 -9.87 5.22
CA ASN A 103 -2.22 -10.13 4.14
C ASN A 103 -2.91 -8.84 3.64
N VAL A 104 -2.16 -7.74 3.52
CA VAL A 104 -2.63 -6.49 2.90
C VAL A 104 -2.28 -6.46 1.41
N ASP A 105 -3.01 -5.65 0.63
CA ASP A 105 -2.71 -5.49 -0.80
C ASP A 105 -1.52 -4.53 -0.99
N VAL A 106 -0.55 -4.90 -1.82
CA VAL A 106 0.61 -4.05 -2.06
C VAL A 106 0.60 -3.56 -3.51
N TYR A 107 0.68 -2.25 -3.71
CA TYR A 107 0.84 -1.63 -5.01
C TYR A 107 2.28 -1.15 -5.20
N PRO A 108 3.10 -1.92 -5.94
CA PRO A 108 4.48 -1.51 -6.22
C PRO A 108 4.49 -0.33 -7.18
N MET A 109 5.32 0.68 -6.89
CA MET A 109 5.52 1.87 -7.70
C MET A 109 6.99 1.96 -8.11
N VAL A 110 7.23 2.38 -9.34
CA VAL A 110 8.58 2.69 -9.82
C VAL A 110 8.79 4.17 -9.63
N TYR A 111 9.90 4.54 -9.02
CA TYR A 111 10.34 5.91 -9.00
C TYR A 111 10.62 6.40 -10.42
N LYS A 112 10.19 7.63 -10.70
CA LYS A 112 10.55 8.34 -11.94
C LYS A 112 11.35 9.55 -11.53
N ALA A 113 12.56 9.66 -12.07
CA ALA A 113 13.40 10.83 -11.86
C ALA A 113 12.75 12.08 -12.48
N ALA A 114 13.29 13.26 -12.17
CA ALA A 114 12.76 14.52 -12.69
C ALA A 114 12.75 14.59 -14.22
N ASP A 115 13.63 13.83 -14.88
CA ASP A 115 13.68 13.67 -16.34
C ASP A 115 12.68 12.63 -16.89
N GLY A 116 11.84 12.06 -16.01
CA GLY A 116 10.81 11.07 -16.33
C GLY A 116 11.31 9.65 -16.50
N LYS A 117 12.62 9.40 -16.37
CA LYS A 117 13.20 8.06 -16.55
C LYS A 117 13.01 7.20 -15.31
N GLU A 118 12.74 5.92 -15.56
CA GLU A 118 12.80 4.89 -14.53
C GLU A 118 14.26 4.49 -14.28
N PRO A 119 14.63 4.10 -13.05
CA PRO A 119 15.95 3.58 -12.76
C PRO A 119 16.18 2.25 -13.49
N ALA A 120 17.45 1.93 -13.70
CA ALA A 120 17.83 0.64 -14.28
C ALA A 120 17.29 -0.50 -13.41
N ARG A 121 16.57 -1.44 -14.03
CA ARG A 121 16.04 -2.59 -13.31
C ARG A 121 17.18 -3.52 -12.93
N ARG A 122 17.15 -3.99 -11.68
CA ARG A 122 18.07 -4.99 -11.17
C ARG A 122 17.32 -6.30 -10.98
N ILE A 123 17.93 -7.40 -11.43
CA ILE A 123 17.44 -8.73 -11.06
C ILE A 123 17.69 -8.90 -9.57
N MET A 124 16.63 -8.99 -8.77
CA MET A 124 16.74 -9.23 -7.33
C MET A 124 16.58 -10.71 -7.02
N GLU A 125 17.28 -11.16 -6.00
CA GLU A 125 16.97 -12.42 -5.34
C GLU A 125 15.67 -12.25 -4.55
N VAL A 126 14.69 -13.10 -4.82
CA VAL A 126 13.43 -13.08 -4.09
C VAL A 126 13.09 -14.50 -3.70
N ASP A 127 12.91 -14.71 -2.39
CA ASP A 127 12.56 -16.02 -1.84
C ASP A 127 11.16 -16.47 -2.30
N ASP A 128 10.90 -17.77 -2.22
CA ASP A 128 9.59 -18.36 -2.45
C ASP A 128 8.62 -18.03 -1.30
N ILE A 129 8.08 -16.82 -1.33
CA ILE A 129 7.16 -16.29 -0.32
C ILE A 129 5.73 -16.44 -0.81
N PHE A 130 4.77 -16.63 0.10
CA PHE A 130 3.35 -16.47 -0.26
C PHE A 130 3.05 -15.00 -0.54
N TRP A 131 2.89 -14.70 -1.83
CA TRP A 131 2.61 -13.36 -2.33
C TRP A 131 1.13 -13.03 -2.11
N HIS A 132 0.86 -11.95 -1.36
CA HIS A 132 -0.49 -11.45 -1.16
C HIS A 132 -0.75 -10.21 -2.03
N GLY A 133 -1.92 -10.19 -2.68
CA GLY A 133 -2.35 -9.09 -3.53
C GLY A 133 -2.96 -9.56 -4.85
N THR A 134 -3.36 -8.62 -5.69
CA THR A 134 -3.91 -8.96 -7.00
C THR A 134 -2.81 -9.54 -7.91
N ARG A 135 -3.16 -10.48 -8.80
CA ARG A 135 -2.22 -11.01 -9.83
C ARG A 135 -1.55 -9.89 -10.64
N ARG A 136 -2.28 -8.79 -10.88
CA ARG A 136 -1.74 -7.59 -11.52
C ARG A 136 -0.60 -6.96 -10.71
N ASN A 137 -0.77 -6.79 -9.40
CA ASN A 137 0.23 -6.17 -8.54
C ASN A 137 1.45 -7.08 -8.36
N ILE A 138 1.24 -8.39 -8.20
CA ILE A 138 2.31 -9.38 -8.13
C ILE A 138 3.12 -9.38 -9.42
N ASN A 139 2.47 -9.52 -10.58
CA ASN A 139 3.15 -9.45 -11.87
C ASN A 139 3.89 -8.13 -12.07
N LYS A 140 3.29 -7.01 -11.62
CA LYS A 140 3.95 -5.70 -11.68
C LYS A 140 5.24 -5.73 -10.88
N PHE A 141 5.22 -6.17 -9.63
CA PHE A 141 6.43 -6.27 -8.80
C PHE A 141 7.48 -7.17 -9.44
N LEU A 142 7.11 -8.37 -9.90
CA LEU A 142 8.03 -9.31 -10.52
C LEU A 142 8.72 -8.74 -11.76
N ARG A 143 8.04 -7.90 -12.54
CA ARG A 143 8.67 -7.15 -13.65
C ARG A 143 9.66 -6.10 -13.16
N LEU A 144 9.37 -5.40 -12.06
CA LEU A 144 10.27 -4.40 -11.50
C LEU A 144 11.59 -5.03 -11.07
N VAL A 145 11.52 -6.19 -10.44
CA VAL A 145 12.69 -6.92 -9.93
C VAL A 145 13.33 -7.86 -10.96
N GLY A 146 12.99 -7.69 -12.25
CA GLY A 146 13.62 -8.42 -13.37
C GLY A 146 13.29 -9.91 -13.45
N ARG A 147 12.20 -10.38 -12.81
CA ARG A 147 11.77 -11.80 -12.81
C ARG A 147 10.72 -12.14 -13.85
N LEU A 148 10.06 -11.13 -14.42
CA LEU A 148 9.16 -11.30 -15.57
C LEU A 148 9.55 -10.32 -16.68
N PRO A 149 9.36 -10.70 -17.97
CA PRO A 149 9.49 -9.77 -19.08
C PRO A 149 8.39 -8.69 -19.01
N GLU A 150 8.64 -7.56 -19.68
CA GLU A 150 7.67 -6.45 -19.80
C GLU A 150 6.35 -6.91 -20.42
#